data_AF-A0ABF7PQ45-F1
#
_entry.id   AF-A0ABF7PQ45-F1
#
_cell.length_a   1.000
_cell.length_b   1.000
_cell.length_c   1.000
_cell.angle_alpha   90.00
_cell.angle_beta   90.00
_cell.angle_gamma   90.00
#
_symmetry.space_group_name_H-M   'P 1'
#
loop_
_entity.id
_entity.type
_entity.pdbx_description
1 polymer ?
#
loop_
_entity_poly.entity_id
_entity_poly.type
_entity_poly.pdbx_seq_one_letter_code
_entity_poly.pdbx_strand_id
1 'polypeptide(L)'
;MKIHEFGLALFGEHYSANQFAKILINKDGSNVDRKTIQNWINRDQDLNDWVIVQLKEELLKREVILKNLLTNLSQAIMMKKLTILSKVTKDAKATAKYDESLKSGDVITYRSEDGVLLEGIISFAKKWESQRYSNLPVVEIVKLEHHHHHHHH
;
A
#
# COMPACT_ATOMS: atom_id res chain seq x y z
N MET A 1 35.67 0.17 4.59
CA MET A 1 34.26 -0.04 5.02
C MET A 1 34.03 -1.53 5.10
N LYS A 2 33.34 -1.97 6.15
CA LYS A 2 33.19 -3.39 6.46
C LYS A 2 31.90 -3.96 5.89
N ILE A 3 31.92 -5.24 5.54
CA ILE A 3 30.73 -5.90 4.95
C ILE A 3 29.56 -5.98 5.93
N HIS A 4 29.84 -6.02 7.23
CA HIS A 4 28.83 -6.08 8.28
C HIS A 4 27.92 -4.83 8.30
N GLU A 5 28.48 -3.64 8.05
CA GLU A 5 27.72 -2.39 7.96
C GLU A 5 26.67 -2.47 6.85
N PHE A 6 27.06 -2.99 5.69
CA PHE A 6 26.15 -3.20 4.56
C PHE A 6 25.16 -4.33 4.81
N GLY A 7 25.57 -5.40 5.50
CA GLY A 7 24.71 -6.54 5.80
C GLY A 7 23.50 -6.16 6.64
N LEU A 8 23.74 -5.40 7.70
CA LEU A 8 22.69 -4.88 8.56
C LEU A 8 21.74 -3.96 7.78
N ALA A 9 22.29 -3.04 6.98
CA ALA A 9 21.50 -2.07 6.23
C ALA A 9 20.66 -2.70 5.10
N LEU A 10 21.19 -3.71 4.40
CA LEU A 10 20.51 -4.34 3.26
C LEU A 10 19.54 -5.44 3.69
N PHE A 11 19.90 -6.22 4.71
CA PHE A 11 19.22 -7.49 5.01
C PHE A 11 18.80 -7.67 6.48
N GLY A 12 19.14 -6.73 7.37
CA GLY A 12 18.84 -6.81 8.80
C GLY A 12 19.79 -7.73 9.58
N GLU A 13 19.43 -8.09 10.80
CA GLU A 13 20.32 -8.80 11.75
C GLU A 13 20.76 -10.20 11.28
N HIS A 14 20.01 -10.82 10.37
CA HIS A 14 20.23 -12.20 9.92
C HIS A 14 20.73 -12.28 8.48
N TYR A 15 21.66 -11.40 8.09
CA TYR A 15 22.27 -11.48 6.76
C TYR A 15 23.21 -12.68 6.61
N SER A 16 23.39 -13.11 5.37
CA SER A 16 24.20 -14.28 5.00
C SER A 16 25.00 -14.02 3.74
N ALA A 17 26.12 -14.74 3.59
CA ALA A 17 26.95 -14.67 2.38
C ALA A 17 26.17 -14.98 1.09
N ASN A 18 25.14 -15.82 1.16
CA ASN A 18 24.28 -16.15 0.02
C ASN A 18 23.46 -14.94 -0.49
N GLN A 19 23.07 -14.02 0.40
CA GLN A 19 22.32 -12.83 -0.02
C GLN A 19 23.22 -11.87 -0.79
N PHE A 20 24.45 -11.67 -0.32
CA PHE A 20 25.46 -10.88 -1.03
C PHE A 20 25.88 -11.50 -2.36
N ALA A 21 26.06 -12.82 -2.42
CA ALA A 21 26.47 -13.51 -3.65
C ALA A 21 25.47 -13.35 -4.82
N LYS A 22 24.21 -13.02 -4.51
CA LYS A 22 23.17 -12.75 -5.52
C LYS A 22 23.24 -11.35 -6.13
N ILE A 23 23.91 -10.41 -5.46
CA ILE A 23 23.93 -9.00 -5.85
C ILE A 23 25.33 -8.50 -6.23
N LEU A 24 26.38 -9.22 -5.83
CA LEU A 24 27.76 -8.83 -6.11
C LEU A 24 28.30 -9.53 -7.36
N ILE A 25 28.85 -8.73 -8.25
CA ILE A 25 29.41 -9.16 -9.53
C ILE A 25 30.89 -8.75 -9.61
N ASN A 26 31.78 -9.70 -9.90
CA ASN A 26 33.19 -9.45 -10.16
C ASN A 26 33.38 -8.52 -11.38
N LYS A 27 34.59 -7.97 -11.53
CA LYS A 27 34.93 -7.10 -12.68
C LYS A 27 34.82 -7.80 -14.04
N ASP A 28 34.87 -9.13 -14.06
CA ASP A 28 34.73 -9.96 -15.27
C ASP A 28 33.26 -10.29 -15.60
N GLY A 29 32.30 -9.80 -14.81
CA GLY A 29 30.87 -10.06 -14.98
C GLY A 29 30.37 -11.36 -14.33
N SER A 30 31.25 -12.15 -13.71
CA SER A 30 30.86 -13.35 -12.96
C SER A 30 30.33 -13.01 -11.56
N ASN A 31 29.53 -13.88 -10.96
CA ASN A 31 29.10 -13.69 -9.57
C ASN A 31 30.27 -13.88 -8.61
N VAL A 32 30.30 -13.08 -7.54
CA VAL A 32 31.28 -13.27 -6.46
C VAL A 32 31.00 -14.58 -5.73
N ASP A 33 32.03 -15.41 -5.56
CA ASP A 33 31.90 -16.68 -4.84
C ASP A 33 31.48 -16.46 -3.38
N ARG A 34 30.56 -17.31 -2.91
CA ARG A 34 30.05 -17.28 -1.54
C ARG A 34 31.18 -17.42 -0.53
N LYS A 35 32.20 -18.25 -0.81
CA LYS A 35 33.31 -18.48 0.12
C LYS A 35 34.14 -17.21 0.33
N THR A 36 34.36 -16.44 -0.73
CA THR A 36 35.03 -15.12 -0.65
C THR A 36 34.25 -14.17 0.24
N ILE A 37 32.94 -14.09 0.06
CA ILE A 37 32.06 -13.25 0.88
C ILE A 37 32.06 -13.72 2.34
N GLN A 38 31.97 -15.03 2.56
CA GLN A 38 32.02 -15.60 3.91
C GLN A 38 33.33 -15.26 4.62
N ASN A 39 34.44 -15.21 3.88
CA ASN A 39 35.72 -14.78 4.43
C ASN A 39 35.69 -13.29 4.81
N TRP A 40 35.09 -12.42 3.99
CA TRP A 40 34.92 -11.00 4.33
C TRP A 40 34.12 -10.82 5.63
N ILE A 41 33.04 -11.59 5.79
CA ILE A 41 32.19 -11.59 6.98
C ILE A 41 32.97 -12.11 8.19
N ASN A 42 33.62 -13.28 8.09
CA ASN A 42 34.25 -13.92 9.24
C ASN A 42 35.50 -13.17 9.73
N ARG A 43 36.19 -12.48 8.83
CA ARG A 43 37.46 -11.81 9.10
C ARG A 43 37.33 -10.30 9.23
N ASP A 44 36.12 -9.78 9.11
CA ASP A 44 35.81 -8.35 9.16
C ASP A 44 36.74 -7.52 8.26
N GLN A 45 36.98 -8.03 7.06
CA GLN A 45 37.96 -7.47 6.12
C GLN A 45 37.43 -6.19 5.49
N ASP A 46 38.35 -5.26 5.22
CA ASP A 46 38.03 -4.12 4.36
C ASP A 46 37.68 -4.60 2.95
N LEU A 47 36.56 -4.06 2.46
CA LEU A 47 36.08 -4.34 1.13
C LEU A 47 36.83 -3.52 0.09
N ASN A 48 37.02 -4.11 -1.08
CA ASN A 48 37.51 -3.38 -2.25
C ASN A 48 36.50 -2.31 -2.68
N ASP A 49 36.98 -1.19 -3.23
CA ASP A 49 36.15 -0.05 -3.66
C ASP A 49 35.02 -0.45 -4.61
N TRP A 50 35.29 -1.36 -5.54
CA TRP A 50 34.27 -1.82 -6.50
C TRP A 50 33.11 -2.56 -5.82
N VAL A 51 33.38 -3.28 -4.73
CA VAL A 51 32.35 -3.95 -3.92
C VAL A 51 31.54 -2.88 -3.17
N ILE A 52 32.22 -1.90 -2.59
CA ILE A 52 31.58 -0.79 -1.85
C ILE A 52 30.64 -0.01 -2.76
N VAL A 53 31.04 0.28 -4.01
CA VAL A 53 30.20 0.97 -4.99
C VAL A 53 28.92 0.18 -5.28
N GLN A 54 29.03 -1.12 -5.59
CA GLN A 54 27.85 -1.96 -5.85
C GLN A 54 26.91 -2.03 -4.64
N LEU A 55 27.45 -2.19 -3.43
CA LEU A 55 26.63 -2.24 -2.21
C LEU A 55 25.91 -0.92 -1.92
N LYS A 56 26.55 0.23 -2.22
CA LYS A 56 25.90 1.55 -2.13
C LYS A 56 24.77 1.71 -3.15
N GLU A 57 24.97 1.23 -4.38
CA GLU A 57 23.92 1.24 -5.40
C GLU A 57 22.72 0.38 -4.99
N GLU A 58 22.96 -0.81 -4.44
CA GLU A 58 21.90 -1.67 -3.92
C GLU A 58 21.17 -1.05 -2.72
N LEU A 59 21.88 -0.32 -1.86
CA LEU A 59 21.25 0.44 -0.77
C LEU A 59 20.30 1.51 -1.30
N LEU A 60 20.72 2.27 -2.32
CA LEU A 60 19.86 3.30 -2.94
C LEU A 60 18.62 2.68 -3.59
N LYS A 61 18.76 1.55 -4.29
CA LYS A 61 17.61 0.80 -4.83
C LYS A 61 16.66 0.38 -3.73
N ARG A 62 17.19 -0.14 -2.61
CA ARG A 62 16.40 -0.56 -1.45
C ARG A 62 15.65 0.62 -0.82
N GLU A 63 16.30 1.77 -0.70
CA GLU A 63 15.67 2.99 -0.17
C GLU A 63 14.45 3.42 -0.99
N VAL A 64 14.57 3.41 -2.32
CA VAL A 64 13.44 3.73 -3.22
C VAL A 64 12.28 2.75 -3.04
N ILE A 65 12.58 1.45 -2.96
CA ILE A 65 11.56 0.41 -2.72
C ILE A 65 10.83 0.65 -1.40
N LEU A 66 11.58 0.90 -0.31
CA LEU A 66 11.00 1.13 1.01
C LEU A 66 10.15 2.40 1.05
N LYS A 67 10.59 3.49 0.41
CA LYS A 67 9.79 4.72 0.27
C LYS A 67 8.45 4.44 -0.43
N ASN A 68 8.48 3.72 -1.54
CA ASN A 68 7.25 3.37 -2.27
C ASN A 68 6.32 2.47 -1.44
N LEU A 69 6.86 1.49 -0.73
CA LEU A 69 6.07 0.64 0.16
C LEU A 69 5.43 1.44 1.30
N LEU A 70 6.17 2.36 1.92
CA LEU A 70 5.63 3.23 2.96
C LEU A 70 4.52 4.14 2.44
N THR A 71 4.69 4.72 1.25
CA THR A 71 3.64 5.52 0.59
C THR A 71 2.37 4.69 0.36
N ASN A 72 2.51 3.48 -0.20
CA ASN A 72 1.38 2.60 -0.47
C ASN A 72 0.68 2.13 0.81
N LEU A 73 1.47 1.81 1.86
CA LEU A 73 0.92 1.46 3.17
C LEU A 73 0.19 2.65 3.80
N SER A 74 0.75 3.85 3.72
CA SER A 74 0.09 5.07 4.20
C SER A 74 -1.25 5.28 3.50
N GLN A 75 -1.30 5.14 2.17
CA GLN A 75 -2.55 5.20 1.42
C GLN A 75 -3.53 4.11 1.86
N ALA A 76 -3.07 2.87 1.99
CA ALA A 76 -3.92 1.75 2.42
C ALA A 76 -4.46 1.90 3.85
N ILE A 77 -3.69 2.51 4.76
CA ILE A 77 -4.12 2.80 6.14
C ILE A 77 -5.10 3.99 6.16
N MET A 78 -4.90 4.99 5.30
CA MET A 78 -5.85 6.09 5.11
C MET A 78 -7.16 5.63 4.45
N MET A 79 -7.18 4.47 3.78
CA MET A 79 -8.42 3.87 3.26
C MET A 79 -9.32 3.39 4.40
N LYS A 80 -10.29 4.20 4.78
CA LYS A 80 -11.35 3.83 5.72
C LYS A 80 -12.52 3.14 5.00
N LYS A 81 -13.39 2.48 5.76
CA LYS A 81 -14.64 1.87 5.24
C LYS A 81 -15.84 2.74 5.60
N LEU A 82 -16.68 3.06 4.63
CA LEU A 82 -18.01 3.64 4.84
C LEU A 82 -19.05 2.55 4.74
N THR A 83 -20.06 2.62 5.60
CA THR A 83 -21.30 1.87 5.41
C THR A 83 -22.31 2.77 4.71
N ILE A 84 -22.81 2.28 3.59
CA ILE A 84 -23.81 2.98 2.77
C ILE A 84 -25.18 2.43 3.16
N LEU A 85 -26.11 3.32 3.52
CA LEU A 85 -27.49 2.95 3.87
C LEU A 85 -28.48 3.29 2.76
N SER A 86 -29.51 2.47 2.63
CA SER A 86 -30.70 2.79 1.83
C SER A 86 -31.44 4.00 2.43
N LYS A 87 -31.77 5.00 1.60
CA LYS A 87 -32.60 6.15 2.03
C LYS A 87 -33.99 5.74 2.51
N VAL A 88 -34.56 4.66 1.97
CA VAL A 88 -35.93 4.23 2.27
C VAL A 88 -35.97 3.30 3.47
N THR A 89 -35.15 2.26 3.47
CA THR A 89 -35.22 1.19 4.48
C THR A 89 -34.23 1.37 5.63
N LYS A 90 -33.21 2.24 5.45
CA LYS A 90 -32.12 2.48 6.42
C LYS A 90 -31.24 1.26 6.73
N ASP A 91 -31.42 0.17 5.97
CA ASP A 91 -30.52 -0.98 6.00
C ASP A 91 -29.19 -0.67 5.30
N ALA A 92 -28.13 -1.34 5.75
CA ALA A 92 -26.86 -1.36 5.04
C ALA A 92 -27.05 -1.99 3.65
N LYS A 93 -26.57 -1.31 2.61
CA LYS A 93 -26.66 -1.74 1.22
C LYS A 93 -25.30 -2.00 0.58
N ALA A 94 -24.24 -1.42 1.14
CA ALA A 94 -22.89 -1.62 0.66
C ALA A 94 -21.86 -1.15 1.69
N THR A 95 -20.61 -1.57 1.45
CA THR A 95 -19.44 -0.95 2.05
C THR A 95 -18.56 -0.36 0.96
N ALA A 96 -18.03 0.84 1.17
CA ALA A 96 -17.12 1.50 0.24
C ALA A 96 -15.80 1.78 0.93
N LYS A 97 -14.69 1.63 0.21
CA LYS A 97 -13.39 2.13 0.68
C LYS A 97 -13.28 3.59 0.28
N TYR A 98 -12.80 4.45 1.18
CA TYR A 98 -12.65 5.88 0.92
C TYR A 98 -11.36 6.42 1.55
N ASP A 99 -10.81 7.47 0.95
CA ASP A 99 -9.67 8.24 1.46
C ASP A 99 -10.18 9.40 2.34
N GLU A 100 -9.48 9.73 3.44
CA GLU A 100 -9.77 10.87 4.31
C GLU A 100 -9.69 12.23 3.60
N SER A 101 -9.04 12.29 2.43
CA SER A 101 -9.02 13.51 1.61
C SER A 101 -10.38 13.88 1.00
N LEU A 102 -11.35 12.96 1.01
CA LEU A 102 -12.66 13.16 0.38
C LEU A 102 -13.57 14.06 1.25
N LYS A 103 -14.23 15.02 0.59
CA LYS A 103 -15.12 16.01 1.19
C LYS A 103 -16.58 15.64 0.97
N SER A 104 -17.47 16.24 1.76
CA SER A 104 -18.91 16.15 1.50
C SER A 104 -19.20 16.70 0.10
N GLY A 105 -19.91 15.94 -0.72
CA GLY A 105 -20.18 16.26 -2.11
C GLY A 105 -19.33 15.49 -3.12
N ASP A 106 -18.26 14.81 -2.69
CA ASP A 106 -17.43 14.02 -3.61
C ASP A 106 -18.15 12.75 -4.07
N VAL A 107 -17.97 12.39 -5.35
CA VAL A 107 -18.53 11.18 -5.95
C VAL A 107 -17.62 9.99 -5.66
N ILE A 108 -18.21 8.89 -5.18
CA ILE A 108 -17.53 7.61 -4.94
C ILE A 108 -18.19 6.49 -5.74
N THR A 109 -17.39 5.48 -6.05
CA THR A 109 -17.86 4.23 -6.65
C THR A 109 -17.83 3.10 -5.63
N TYR A 110 -18.91 2.33 -5.53
CA TYR A 110 -19.03 1.22 -4.58
C TYR A 110 -19.68 0.00 -5.23
N ARG A 111 -19.57 -1.16 -4.56
CA ARG A 111 -20.18 -2.41 -5.00
C ARG A 111 -21.37 -2.74 -4.12
N SER A 112 -22.55 -2.95 -4.71
CA SER A 112 -23.76 -3.36 -3.98
C SER A 112 -23.65 -4.79 -3.46
N GLU A 113 -24.59 -5.19 -2.59
CA GLU A 113 -24.74 -6.59 -2.14
C GLU A 113 -24.86 -7.58 -3.31
N ASP A 114 -25.51 -7.17 -4.41
CA ASP A 114 -25.68 -7.96 -5.63
C ASP A 114 -24.45 -7.94 -6.56
N GLY A 115 -23.35 -7.30 -6.14
CA GLY A 115 -22.11 -7.23 -6.90
C GLY A 115 -22.05 -6.16 -7.99
N VAL A 116 -23.08 -5.32 -8.13
CA VAL A 116 -23.16 -4.25 -9.14
C VAL A 116 -22.32 -3.05 -8.70
N LEU A 117 -21.56 -2.46 -9.64
CA LEU A 117 -20.80 -1.24 -9.41
C LEU A 117 -21.71 -0.02 -9.56
N LEU A 118 -21.79 0.85 -8.55
CA LEU A 118 -22.68 2.01 -8.48
C LEU A 118 -21.93 3.27 -8.05
N GLU A 119 -22.43 4.44 -8.42
CA GLU A 119 -21.93 5.75 -7.96
C GLU A 119 -22.79 6.29 -6.81
N GLY A 120 -22.17 7.00 -5.87
CA GLY A 120 -22.82 7.66 -4.74
C GLY A 120 -22.09 8.94 -4.35
N ILE A 121 -22.75 9.85 -3.64
CA ILE A 121 -22.17 11.12 -3.17
C ILE A 121 -21.89 11.02 -1.67
N ILE A 122 -20.70 11.43 -1.22
CA ILE A 122 -20.35 11.48 0.19
C ILE A 122 -21.15 12.59 0.88
N SER A 123 -21.84 12.24 1.97
CA SER A 123 -22.50 13.20 2.86
C SER A 123 -22.08 12.93 4.29
N PHE A 124 -21.39 13.89 4.92
CA PHE A 124 -20.99 13.83 6.34
C PHE A 124 -22.07 14.36 7.29
N ALA A 125 -23.26 14.67 6.78
CA ALA A 125 -24.36 15.17 7.61
C ALA A 125 -24.77 14.09 8.64
N LYS A 126 -24.33 14.27 9.90
CA LYS A 126 -24.73 13.45 11.05
C LYS A 126 -26.24 13.57 11.28
N LYS A 127 -27.04 12.75 10.60
CA LYS A 127 -28.43 12.49 11.00
C LYS A 127 -28.75 11.00 10.89
N TRP A 128 -28.06 10.17 11.68
CA TRP A 128 -28.72 9.07 12.40
C TRP A 128 -27.77 8.30 13.34
N GLU A 129 -28.21 8.07 14.57
CA GLU A 129 -27.62 7.10 15.50
C GLU A 129 -28.28 5.72 15.27
N SER A 130 -27.57 4.81 14.60
CA SER A 130 -27.88 3.38 14.65
C SER A 130 -26.96 2.71 15.66
N GLN A 131 -27.52 2.14 16.75
CA GLN A 131 -26.75 1.41 17.77
C GLN A 131 -25.96 0.23 17.20
N ARG A 132 -26.35 -0.31 16.03
CA ARG A 132 -25.70 -1.46 15.39
C ARG A 132 -24.40 -1.12 14.65
N TYR A 133 -24.22 0.15 14.27
CA TYR A 133 -23.09 0.63 13.46
C TYR A 133 -22.44 1.89 14.02
N SER A 134 -22.59 2.13 15.33
CA SER A 134 -22.17 3.35 16.04
C SER A 134 -20.69 3.72 15.89
N ASN A 135 -19.85 2.78 15.45
CA ASN A 135 -18.41 2.97 15.27
C ASN A 135 -17.99 3.29 13.81
N LEU A 136 -18.93 3.38 12.85
CA LEU A 136 -18.61 3.65 11.44
C LEU A 136 -19.30 4.94 10.95
N PRO A 137 -18.60 5.80 10.17
CA PRO A 137 -19.24 6.92 9.50
C PRO A 137 -20.25 6.42 8.46
N VAL A 138 -21.46 6.98 8.51
CA VAL A 138 -22.62 6.61 7.70
C VAL A 138 -22.84 7.64 6.60
N VAL A 139 -23.07 7.18 5.37
CA VAL A 139 -23.43 8.03 4.23
C VAL A 139 -24.82 7.66 3.72
N GLU A 140 -25.65 8.68 3.46
CA GLU A 140 -26.97 8.54 2.84
C GLU A 140 -26.88 8.80 1.33
N ILE A 141 -27.33 7.83 0.51
CA ILE A 141 -27.40 8.00 -0.95
C ILE A 141 -28.80 8.48 -1.35
N VAL A 142 -28.86 9.60 -2.07
CA VAL A 142 -30.05 10.00 -2.81
C VAL A 142 -30.12 9.12 -4.06
N LYS A 143 -31.12 8.24 -4.14
CA LYS A 143 -31.41 7.48 -5.35
C LYS A 143 -31.73 8.49 -6.45
N LEU A 144 -30.86 8.61 -7.47
CA LEU A 144 -31.20 9.34 -8.68
C LEU A 144 -32.26 8.53 -9.41
N GLU A 145 -33.52 8.94 -9.28
CA GLU A 145 -34.60 8.40 -10.10
C GLU A 145 -34.32 8.81 -11.55
N HIS A 146 -34.00 7.82 -12.39
CA HIS A 146 -34.10 8.00 -13.84
C HIS A 146 -35.58 8.12 -14.17
N HIS A 147 -36.09 9.36 -14.20
CA HIS A 147 -37.36 9.66 -14.84
C HIS A 147 -37.19 9.48 -16.35
N HIS A 148 -37.53 8.29 -16.86
CA HIS A 148 -37.92 8.19 -18.26
C HIS A 148 -39.33 8.78 -18.40
N HIS A 149 -39.38 10.08 -18.73
CA HIS A 149 -40.55 10.64 -19.41
C HIS A 149 -40.57 10.08 -20.83
N HIS A 150 -41.60 9.32 -21.18
CA HIS A 150 -42.12 9.34 -22.55
C HIS A 150 -43.64 9.36 -22.49
N HIS A 151 -44.17 10.50 -22.92
CA HIS A 151 -45.57 10.78 -23.15
C HIS A 151 -46.19 9.76 -24.12
N HIS A 152 -47.31 9.18 -23.72
CA HIS A 152 -48.33 8.74 -24.67
C HIS A 152 -49.05 9.96 -25.23
N HIS A 153 -49.16 10.02 -26.55
CA HIS A 153 -50.23 10.71 -27.26
C HIS A 153 -50.60 9.90 -28.50
#